data_AF-A0A9D8JB76-F1
#
_entry.id   AF-A0A9D8JB76-F1
#
_cell.length_a   1.000
_cell.length_b   1.000
_cell.length_c   1.000
_cell.angle_alpha   90.00
_cell.angle_beta   90.00
_cell.angle_gamma   90.00
#
_symmetry.space_group_name_H-M   'P 1'
#
loop_
_entity.id
_entity.type
_entity.pdbx_description
1 polymer ?
#
loop_
_entity_poly.entity_id
_entity_poly.type
_entity_poly.pdbx_seq_one_letter_code
_entity_poly.pdbx_strand_id
1 'polypeptide(L)'
;MVGQREDKNLRSDGTTSGDKLGLEEIVHLANKIGLEFAHAKREAERLELLKPTVRARIAIRLDNGEISEVKLKRLTETDPEYIEFLDKLVNAKGESERLRIRYESYKNLFEAKRSLLSYQKAEMKLI
;
A
#
# COMPACT_ATOMS: atom_id res chain seq x y z
N MET A 1 50.11 -34.77 30.78
CA MET A 1 49.26 -34.70 31.99
C MET A 1 48.43 -33.42 31.86
N VAL A 2 47.10 -33.59 31.79
CA VAL A 2 46.03 -32.59 32.10
C VAL A 2 46.11 -31.25 31.35
N GLY A 3 45.33 -31.07 30.28
CA GLY A 3 44.05 -30.35 30.35
C GLY A 3 44.24 -28.97 29.70
N GLN A 4 43.49 -28.56 28.68
CA GLN A 4 42.08 -28.21 28.80
C GLN A 4 41.37 -28.52 27.47
N ARG A 5 40.31 -29.31 27.60
CA ARG A 5 39.25 -29.47 26.60
C ARG A 5 38.38 -28.23 26.62
N GLU A 6 37.92 -27.88 25.43
CA GLU A 6 36.56 -27.42 25.09
C GLU A 6 35.79 -26.70 26.19
N ASP A 7 35.47 -25.43 25.93
CA ASP A 7 34.09 -24.95 25.99
C ASP A 7 33.98 -23.65 25.18
N LYS A 8 33.86 -23.81 23.85
CA LYS A 8 33.29 -22.78 23.00
C LYS A 8 31.83 -22.66 23.39
N ASN A 9 31.51 -21.72 24.27
CA ASN A 9 30.14 -21.38 24.63
C ASN A 9 29.50 -20.58 23.49
N LEU A 10 29.32 -21.23 22.33
CA LEU A 10 28.35 -20.86 21.31
C LEU A 10 26.98 -21.26 21.85
N ARG A 11 26.41 -20.41 22.70
CA ARG A 11 24.94 -20.37 22.86
C ARG A 11 24.37 -19.64 21.66
N SER A 12 24.29 -20.35 20.54
CA SER A 12 23.29 -20.11 19.53
C SER A 12 21.98 -20.73 20.01
N ASP A 13 21.34 -20.12 21.00
CA ASP A 13 19.90 -20.22 21.13
C ASP A 13 19.36 -19.27 20.04
N GLY A 14 18.86 -19.76 18.91
CA GLY A 14 17.72 -20.66 18.89
C GLY A 14 16.42 -19.88 19.06
N THR A 15 16.31 -18.67 18.50
CA THR A 15 15.08 -18.06 17.98
C THR A 15 15.45 -16.68 17.44
N THR A 16 15.41 -16.48 16.12
CA THR A 16 15.03 -15.14 15.63
C THR A 16 13.61 -14.93 16.13
N SER A 17 13.48 -14.38 17.34
CA SER A 17 12.27 -13.73 17.79
C SER A 17 11.93 -12.75 16.68
N GLY A 18 10.96 -13.10 15.82
CA GLY A 18 10.41 -12.15 14.87
C GLY A 18 10.05 -10.93 15.69
N ASP A 19 10.81 -9.84 15.49
CA ASP A 19 10.79 -8.66 16.34
C ASP A 19 9.33 -8.29 16.58
N LYS A 20 8.86 -8.50 17.81
CA LYS A 20 7.48 -8.20 18.16
C LYS A 20 7.37 -6.69 18.13
N LEU A 21 6.95 -6.14 17.00
CA LEU A 21 6.78 -4.70 16.82
C LEU A 21 6.10 -4.09 18.05
N GLY A 22 6.76 -3.12 18.65
CA GLY A 22 6.25 -2.32 19.76
C GLY A 22 5.09 -1.44 19.31
N LEU A 23 4.28 -0.96 20.27
CA LEU A 23 3.17 -0.05 19.96
C LEU A 23 3.63 1.20 19.21
N GLU A 24 4.76 1.76 19.61
CA GLU A 24 5.36 2.94 18.98
C GLU A 24 5.77 2.66 17.53
N GLU A 25 6.43 1.53 17.27
CA GLU A 25 6.83 1.11 15.92
C GLU A 25 5.62 0.88 15.02
N ILE A 26 4.56 0.25 15.55
CA ILE A 26 3.30 0.07 14.81
C ILE A 26 2.70 1.43 14.44
N VAL A 27 2.68 2.39 15.36
CA VAL A 27 2.16 3.74 15.09
C VAL A 27 3.01 4.46 14.04
N HIS A 28 4.35 4.38 14.12
CA HIS A 28 5.23 4.97 13.11
C HIS A 28 4.99 4.39 11.72
N LEU A 29 4.89 3.06 11.62
CA LEU A 29 4.60 2.38 10.36
C LEU A 29 3.21 2.73 9.82
N ALA A 30 2.20 2.75 10.69
CA ALA A 30 0.84 3.12 10.32
C ALA A 30 0.76 4.56 9.79
N ASN A 31 1.42 5.51 10.45
CA ASN A 31 1.44 6.92 10.01
C ASN A 31 2.14 7.08 8.67
N LYS A 32 3.30 6.44 8.49
CA LYS A 32 4.03 6.48 7.22
C LYS A 32 3.17 5.94 6.07
N ILE A 33 2.59 4.76 6.24
CA ILE A 33 1.75 4.11 5.22
C ILE A 33 0.46 4.89 5.01
N GLY A 34 -0.11 5.49 6.06
CA GLY A 34 -1.30 6.34 5.97
C GLY A 34 -1.06 7.58 5.10
N LEU A 35 0.10 8.21 5.22
CA LEU A 35 0.49 9.33 4.35
C LEU A 35 0.70 8.86 2.90
N GLU A 36 1.44 7.77 2.69
CA GLU A 36 1.63 7.17 1.36
C GLU A 36 0.28 6.83 0.70
N PHE A 37 -0.64 6.23 1.46
CA PHE A 37 -2.01 5.94 1.02
C PHE A 37 -2.75 7.21 0.60
N ALA A 38 -2.72 8.26 1.42
CA ALA A 38 -3.40 9.51 1.10
C ALA A 38 -2.88 10.14 -0.21
N HIS A 39 -1.57 10.09 -0.44
CA HIS A 39 -0.96 10.54 -1.69
C HIS A 39 -1.37 9.69 -2.88
N ALA A 40 -1.29 8.36 -2.77
CA ALA A 40 -1.68 7.44 -3.85
C ALA A 40 -3.17 7.56 -4.20
N LYS A 41 -4.03 7.69 -3.18
CA LYS A 41 -5.47 7.92 -3.37
C LYS A 41 -5.74 9.23 -4.10
N ARG A 42 -5.10 10.33 -3.70
CA ARG A 42 -5.24 11.63 -4.37
C ARG A 42 -4.82 11.55 -5.84
N GLU A 43 -3.75 10.82 -6.14
CA GLU A 43 -3.30 10.65 -7.52
C GLU A 43 -4.30 9.82 -8.36
N ALA A 44 -4.82 8.73 -7.80
CA ALA A 44 -5.86 7.94 -8.45
C ALA A 44 -7.13 8.76 -8.73
N GLU A 45 -7.57 9.59 -7.78
CA GLU A 45 -8.70 10.50 -7.93
C GLU A 45 -8.44 11.57 -9.00
N ARG A 46 -7.23 12.17 -8.99
CA ARG A 46 -6.82 13.15 -9.99
C ARG A 46 -6.85 12.55 -11.39
N LEU A 47 -6.32 11.34 -11.57
CA LEU A 47 -6.35 10.64 -12.85
C LEU A 47 -7.79 10.31 -13.27
N GLU A 48 -8.65 9.85 -12.36
CA GLU A 48 -10.05 9.59 -12.71
C GLU A 48 -10.76 10.84 -13.23
N LEU A 49 -10.53 12.00 -12.61
CA LEU A 49 -11.07 13.28 -13.05
C LEU A 49 -10.56 13.71 -14.44
N LEU A 50 -9.31 13.39 -14.76
CA LEU A 50 -8.70 13.74 -16.05
C LEU A 50 -9.11 12.81 -17.20
N LYS A 51 -9.64 11.63 -16.91
CA LYS A 51 -10.04 10.63 -17.90
C LYS A 51 -10.92 11.19 -19.04
N PRO A 52 -12.03 11.91 -18.77
CA PRO A 52 -12.83 12.51 -19.84
C PRO A 52 -12.04 13.55 -20.64
N THR A 53 -11.19 14.36 -19.99
CA THR A 53 -10.39 15.40 -20.66
C THR A 53 -9.35 14.79 -21.60
N VAL A 54 -8.64 13.74 -21.17
CA VAL A 54 -7.66 13.04 -22.01
C VAL A 54 -8.36 12.42 -23.21
N ARG A 55 -9.50 11.75 -22.98
CA ARG A 55 -10.32 11.18 -24.06
C ARG A 55 -10.78 12.24 -25.06
N ALA A 56 -11.25 13.39 -24.58
CA ALA A 56 -11.70 14.49 -25.43
C ALA A 56 -10.54 15.09 -26.25
N ARG A 57 -9.36 15.28 -25.64
CA ARG A 57 -8.16 15.76 -26.34
C ARG A 57 -7.79 14.85 -27.50
N ILE A 58 -7.79 13.54 -27.28
CA ILE A 58 -7.47 12.55 -28.32
C ILE A 58 -8.53 12.56 -29.41
N ALA A 59 -9.83 12.62 -29.05
CA ALA A 59 -10.90 12.74 -30.02
C ALA A 59 -10.75 13.98 -30.91
N ILE A 60 -10.46 15.16 -30.34
CA ILE A 60 -10.23 16.40 -31.10
C ILE A 60 -9.02 16.25 -32.03
N ARG A 61 -7.94 15.59 -31.59
CA ARG A 61 -6.74 15.34 -32.40
C ARG A 61 -7.02 14.40 -33.58
N LEU A 62 -7.91 13.42 -33.41
CA LEU A 62 -8.24 12.41 -34.41
C LEU A 62 -9.37 12.83 -35.35
N ASP A 63 -10.18 13.81 -34.96
CA ASP A 63 -11.30 14.28 -35.76
C ASP A 63 -10.82 15.14 -36.94
N ASN A 64 -11.17 14.71 -38.15
CA ASN A 64 -10.90 15.42 -39.40
C ASN A 64 -12.18 16.02 -40.01
N GLY A 65 -13.31 15.98 -39.32
CA GLY A 65 -14.61 16.46 -39.79
C GLY A 65 -15.39 15.49 -40.68
N GLU A 66 -14.80 14.34 -41.05
CA GLU A 66 -15.42 13.34 -41.94
C GLU A 66 -15.68 12.00 -41.24
N ILE A 67 -15.17 11.83 -40.02
CA ILE A 67 -15.28 10.58 -39.26
C ILE A 67 -16.61 10.56 -38.50
N SER A 68 -17.36 9.45 -38.62
CA SER A 68 -18.56 9.26 -37.80
C SER A 68 -18.22 9.14 -36.31
N GLU A 69 -19.10 9.64 -35.45
CA GLU A 69 -18.90 9.64 -33.99
C GLU A 69 -18.55 8.25 -33.44
N VAL A 70 -19.18 7.19 -33.95
CA VAL A 70 -18.91 5.80 -33.56
C VAL A 70 -17.48 5.38 -33.89
N LYS A 71 -16.98 5.76 -35.07
CA LYS A 71 -15.62 5.45 -35.49
C LYS A 71 -14.61 6.28 -34.68
N LEU A 72 -14.89 7.56 -34.43
CA LEU A 72 -14.05 8.43 -33.62
C LEU A 72 -13.91 7.91 -32.19
N LYS A 73 -15.02 7.46 -31.59
CA LYS A 73 -15.03 6.84 -30.27
C LYS A 73 -14.12 5.61 -30.21
N ARG A 74 -14.24 4.69 -31.18
CA ARG A 74 -13.40 3.48 -31.23
C ARG A 74 -11.93 3.82 -31.36
N LEU A 75 -11.59 4.73 -32.28
CA LEU A 75 -10.21 5.17 -32.49
C LEU A 75 -9.61 5.78 -31.22
N THR A 76 -10.39 6.61 -30.53
CA THR A 76 -9.98 7.21 -29.25
C THR A 76 -9.77 6.15 -28.17
N GLU A 77 -10.64 5.15 -28.07
CA GLU A 77 -10.55 4.06 -27.08
C GLU A 77 -9.37 3.13 -27.33
N THR A 78 -8.90 3.03 -28.58
CA THR A 78 -7.72 2.24 -28.98
C THR A 78 -6.46 3.06 -29.14
N ASP A 79 -6.50 4.37 -28.91
CA ASP A 79 -5.34 5.24 -29.08
C ASP A 79 -4.27 4.89 -28.01
N PRO A 80 -2.99 4.72 -28.40
CA PRO A 80 -1.92 4.36 -27.47
C PRO A 80 -1.80 5.32 -26.28
N GLU A 81 -2.05 6.61 -26.48
CA GLU A 81 -2.01 7.63 -25.42
C GLU A 81 -3.13 7.39 -24.39
N TYR A 82 -4.32 6.99 -24.85
CA TYR A 82 -5.44 6.69 -23.97
C TYR A 82 -5.20 5.40 -23.20
N ILE A 83 -4.64 4.37 -23.85
CA ILE A 83 -4.30 3.10 -23.21
C ILE A 83 -3.24 3.33 -22.12
N GLU A 84 -2.16 4.05 -22.42
CA GLU A 84 -1.11 4.36 -21.44
C GLU A 84 -1.68 5.15 -20.25
N PHE A 85 -2.62 6.06 -20.52
CA PHE A 85 -3.33 6.78 -19.47
C PHE A 85 -4.17 5.84 -18.59
N LEU A 86 -4.90 4.89 -19.18
CA LEU A 86 -5.67 3.90 -18.43
C LEU A 86 -4.76 3.00 -17.57
N ASP A 87 -3.60 2.60 -18.09
CA ASP A 87 -2.62 1.84 -17.33
C ASP A 87 -2.12 2.61 -16.10
N LYS A 88 -1.80 3.90 -16.27
CA LYS A 88 -1.44 4.80 -15.15
C LYS A 88 -2.55 4.87 -14.10
N LEU A 89 -3.80 5.02 -14.53
CA LEU A 89 -4.97 5.07 -13.65
C LEU A 89 -5.15 3.76 -12.87
N VAL A 90 -5.07 2.62 -13.55
CA VAL A 90 -5.21 1.29 -12.91
C VAL A 90 -4.08 1.07 -11.91
N ASN A 91 -2.84 1.40 -12.28
CA ASN A 91 -1.70 1.27 -11.38
C ASN A 91 -1.84 2.16 -10.14
N ALA A 92 -2.27 3.42 -10.30
CA ALA A 92 -2.52 4.32 -9.17
C ALA A 92 -3.61 3.79 -8.23
N LYS A 93 -4.71 3.24 -8.78
CA LYS A 93 -5.76 2.60 -7.99
C LYS A 93 -5.27 1.37 -7.25
N GLY A 94 -4.53 0.50 -7.94
CA GLY A 94 -3.95 -0.71 -7.34
C GLY A 94 -3.01 -0.38 -6.19
N GLU A 95 -2.15 0.64 -6.36
CA GLU A 95 -1.24 1.10 -5.33
C GLU A 95 -1.97 1.70 -4.13
N SER A 96 -2.97 2.56 -4.38
CA SER A 96 -3.84 3.11 -3.34
C SER A 96 -4.51 2.00 -2.52
N GLU A 97 -5.05 0.98 -3.18
CA GLU A 97 -5.73 -0.13 -2.51
C GLU A 97 -4.75 -1.00 -1.70
N ARG A 98 -3.58 -1.28 -2.26
CA ARG A 98 -2.50 -2.01 -1.56
C ARG A 98 -2.10 -1.28 -0.27
N LEU A 99 -1.92 0.04 -0.33
CA LEU A 99 -1.56 0.85 0.82
C LEU A 99 -2.71 0.95 1.85
N ARG A 100 -3.97 1.03 1.39
CA ARG A 100 -5.15 0.98 2.27
C ARG A 100 -5.17 -0.29 3.12
N ILE A 101 -5.02 -1.45 2.49
CA ILE A 101 -5.02 -2.75 3.18
C ILE A 101 -3.88 -2.83 4.20
N ARG A 102 -2.68 -2.34 3.85
CA ARG A 102 -1.53 -2.31 4.78
C ARG A 102 -1.81 -1.39 5.96
N TYR A 103 -2.32 -0.19 5.72
CA TYR A 103 -2.68 0.76 6.78
C TYR A 103 -3.70 0.16 7.75
N GLU A 104 -4.78 -0.44 7.24
CA GLU A 104 -5.80 -1.11 8.05
C GLU A 104 -5.22 -2.28 8.85
N SER A 105 -4.30 -3.04 8.26
CA SER A 105 -3.62 -4.14 8.95
C SER A 105 -2.80 -3.65 10.16
N TYR A 106 -2.05 -2.55 10.01
CA TYR A 106 -1.31 -1.97 11.14
C TYR A 106 -2.22 -1.36 12.20
N LYS A 107 -3.33 -0.73 11.80
CA LYS A 107 -4.34 -0.24 12.74
C LYS A 107 -4.93 -1.38 13.57
N ASN A 108 -5.30 -2.48 12.93
CA ASN A 108 -5.84 -3.66 13.61
C ASN A 108 -4.79 -4.30 14.54
N LEU A 109 -3.53 -4.37 14.10
CA LEU A 109 -2.43 -4.88 14.92
C LEU A 109 -2.21 -4.01 16.18
N PHE A 110 -2.27 -2.68 16.03
CA PHE A 110 -2.18 -1.74 17.14
C PHE A 110 -3.30 -1.98 18.16
N GLU A 111 -4.55 -2.07 17.70
CA GLU A 111 -5.71 -2.29 18.56
C GLU A 111 -5.60 -3.62 19.31
N ALA A 112 -5.20 -4.70 18.64
CA ALA A 112 -4.99 -6.01 19.25
C ALA A 112 -3.90 -5.98 20.33
N LYS A 113 -2.76 -5.33 20.06
CA LYS A 113 -1.65 -5.17 21.02
C LYS A 113 -2.05 -4.33 22.22
N ARG A 114 -2.77 -3.23 22.00
CA ARG A 114 -3.29 -2.37 23.07
C ARG A 114 -4.23 -3.14 23.99
N SER A 115 -5.14 -3.93 23.42
CA SER A 115 -6.08 -4.77 24.16
C SER A 115 -5.35 -5.84 24.99
N LEU A 116 -4.33 -6.50 24.41
CA LEU A 116 -3.53 -7.49 25.12
C LEU A 116 -2.80 -6.89 26.33
N LEU A 117 -2.17 -5.71 26.16
CA LEU A 117 -1.49 -5.02 27.26
C LEU A 117 -2.45 -4.59 28.36
N SER A 118 -3.66 -4.15 27.99
CA SER A 118 -4.72 -3.82 28.96
C SER A 118 -5.14 -5.05 29.76
N TYR A 119 -5.32 -6.19 29.10
CA TYR A 119 -5.66 -7.46 29.75
C TYR A 119 -4.57 -7.92 30.73
N GLN A 120 -3.30 -7.93 30.29
CA GLN A 120 -2.16 -8.27 31.15
C GLN A 120 -2.06 -7.37 32.38
N LYS A 121 -2.33 -6.07 32.22
CA LYS A 121 -2.36 -5.11 33.34
C LYS A 121 -3.51 -5.38 34.32
N ALA A 122 -4.66 -5.84 33.83
CA ALA A 122 -5.79 -6.20 34.67
C ALA A 122 -5.51 -7.47 35.48
N GLU A 123 -4.93 -8.50 34.85
CA GLU A 123 -4.52 -9.74 35.54
C GLU A 123 -3.49 -9.47 36.64
N MET A 124 -2.47 -8.64 36.38
CA MET A 124 -1.46 -8.29 37.39
C MET A 124 -2.00 -7.50 38.58
N LYS A 125 -3.18 -6.87 38.47
CA LYS A 125 -3.83 -6.18 39.59
C LYS A 125 -4.74 -7.09 40.43
N LEU A 126 -5.01 -8.29 39.94
CA LEU A 126 -5.85 -9.30 40.60
C LEU A 126 -5.04 -10.29 41.45
N ILE A 127 -3.71 -10.28 41.33
CA ILE A 127 -2.74 -11.03 42.14
C ILE A 127 -2.17 -10.10 43.21
#